data_AF-A0A2L2Z4S0-F1
#
_entry.id   AF-A0A2L2Z4S0-F1
#
_cell.length_a   1.000
_cell.length_b   1.000
_cell.length_c   1.000
_cell.angle_alpha   90.00
_cell.angle_beta   90.00
_cell.angle_gamma   90.00
#
_symmetry.space_group_name_H-M   'P 1'
#
loop_
_entity.id
_entity.type
_entity.pdbx_description
1 polymer ?
#
loop_
_entity_poly.entity_id
_entity_poly.type
_entity_poly.pdbx_seq_one_letter_code
_entity_poly.pdbx_strand_id
1 'polypeptide(L)' 'ESEALCSRLAIMVNGRFRCLGSIQQLKAKFGQGYTLKIKMRKETSETPESVSAIKVYIGNRLRGAE' A
#
# COMPACT_ATOMS: atom_id res chain seq x y z
N GLU A 1 7.19 -10.25 -13.65
CA GLU A 1 7.73 -10.31 -15.03
C GLU A 1 8.48 -9.03 -15.43
N SER A 2 7.94 -7.85 -15.16
CA SER A 2 8.55 -6.55 -15.53
C SER A 2 9.92 -6.25 -14.89
N GLU A 3 10.24 -6.80 -13.71
CA GLU A 3 11.54 -6.57 -13.05
C GLU A 3 12.73 -7.26 -13.75
N ALA A 4 12.48 -8.33 -14.51
CA ALA A 4 13.54 -9.08 -15.18
C ALA A 4 13.93 -8.52 -16.55
N LEU A 5 13.03 -7.75 -17.17
CA LEU A 5 13.17 -7.27 -18.56
C LEU A 5 13.46 -5.77 -18.66
N CYS A 6 13.09 -4.98 -17.64
CA CYS A 6 13.22 -3.53 -17.65
C CYS A 6 14.26 -3.06 -16.62
N SER A 7 15.22 -2.24 -17.06
CA SER A 7 16.22 -1.63 -16.17
C SER A 7 15.71 -0.40 -15.41
N ARG A 8 14.62 0.22 -15.88
CA ARG A 8 13.98 1.41 -15.30
C ARG A 8 12.46 1.28 -15.39
N LEU A 9 11.74 1.84 -14.42
CA LEU A 9 10.29 1.88 -14.38
C LEU A 9 9.80 3.31 -14.20
N ALA A 10 8.65 3.62 -14.79
CA ALA A 10 7.91 4.86 -14.57
C ALA A 10 6.68 4.58 -13.70
N ILE A 11 6.41 5.45 -12.72
CA ILE A 11 5.20 5.44 -11.90
C ILE A 11 4.29 6.55 -12.39
N MET A 12 3.06 6.19 -12.74
CA MET A 12 1.96 7.11 -13.02
C MET A 12 0.85 6.91 -11.99
N VAL A 13 0.21 8.00 -11.57
CA VAL A 13 -0.93 7.99 -10.64
C VAL A 13 -2.02 8.87 -11.22
N ASN A 14 -3.23 8.32 -11.34
CA ASN A 14 -4.39 9.03 -11.91
C ASN A 14 -4.10 9.68 -13.28
N GLY A 15 -3.42 8.93 -14.17
CA GLY A 15 -3.05 9.39 -15.51
C GLY A 15 -1.93 10.43 -15.56
N ARG A 16 -1.30 10.78 -14.43
CA ARG A 16 -0.20 11.75 -14.37
C ARG A 16 1.12 11.07 -14.07
N PHE A 17 2.17 11.46 -14.78
CA PHE A 17 3.54 11.02 -14.53
C PHE A 17 4.03 11.53 -13.17
N ARG A 18 4.49 10.62 -12.29
CA ARG A 18 4.98 10.96 -10.96
C ARG A 18 6.49 10.83 -10.84
N CYS A 19 7.08 9.75 -11.36
CA CYS A 19 8.52 9.56 -11.35
C CYS A 19 8.99 8.44 -12.29
N LEU A 20 10.27 8.44 -12.62
CA LEU A 20 10.97 7.39 -13.36
C LEU A 20 12.29 7.11 -12.65
N GLY A 21 12.66 5.84 -12.49
CA GLY A 21 13.88 5.44 -11.80
C GLY A 21 14.23 3.98 -12.00
N SER A 22 15.39 3.56 -11.50
CA SER A 22 15.69 2.13 -11.40
C SER A 22 14.76 1.47 -10.39
N ILE A 23 14.60 0.15 -10.51
CA ILE A 23 13.76 -0.64 -9.60
C ILE A 23 14.20 -0.43 -8.14
N GLN A 24 15.51 -0.44 -7.87
CA GLN A 24 16.05 -0.23 -6.53
C GLN A 24 15.73 1.15 -5.96
N GLN A 25 15.85 2.21 -6.78
CA GLN A 25 15.49 3.57 -6.36
C GLN A 25 14.00 3.69 -6.05
N LEU A 26 13.14 3.08 -6.88
CA LEU A 26 11.71 3.11 -6.68
C LEU A 26 11.27 2.27 -5.48
N LYS A 27 11.86 1.09 -5.25
CA LYS A 27 11.65 0.30 -4.03
C LYS A 27 12.11 1.04 -2.78
N ALA A 28 13.27 1.69 -2.83
CA ALA A 28 13.75 2.50 -1.71
C ALA A 28 12.83 3.71 -1.44
N LYS A 29 12.22 4.31 -2.47
CA LYS A 29 11.40 5.52 -2.33
C LYS A 29 9.91 5.26 -2.06
N PHE A 30 9.34 4.23 -2.67
CA PHE A 30 7.91 3.91 -2.66
C PHE A 30 7.60 2.52 -2.10
N GLY A 31 8.60 1.66 -1.93
CA GLY A 31 8.44 0.37 -1.27
C GLY A 31 8.51 0.44 0.25
N GLN A 32 8.60 1.65 0.83
CA GLN A 32 8.49 1.87 2.26
C GLN A 32 7.00 1.92 2.65
N GLY A 33 6.61 1.12 3.63
CA GLY A 33 5.22 1.06 4.12
C GLY A 33 4.91 -0.27 4.79
N TYR A 34 3.66 -0.43 5.24
CA TYR A 34 3.19 -1.65 5.90
C TYR A 34 2.06 -2.31 5.09
N THR A 35 2.23 -3.58 4.74
CA THR A 35 1.14 -4.40 4.19
C THR A 35 0.52 -5.21 5.31
N LEU A 36 -0.66 -4.81 5.78
CA LEU A 36 -1.38 -5.52 6.83
C LEU A 36 -2.42 -6.48 6.24
N LYS A 37 -2.31 -7.76 6.57
CA LYS A 37 -3.36 -8.76 6.29
C LYS A 37 -4.09 -9.07 7.58
N ILE A 38 -5.37 -8.69 7.66
CA ILE A 38 -6.20 -8.89 8.84
C ILE A 38 -7.27 -9.92 8.52
N LYS A 39 -7.32 -10.99 9.32
CA LYS A 39 -8.35 -12.03 9.21
C LYS A 39 -9.32 -11.88 10.37
N MET A 40 -10.56 -11.51 10.08
CA MET A 40 -11.63 -11.40 11.07
C MET A 40 -12.43 -12.70 11.13
N ARG A 41 -12.95 -13.04 12.31
CA ARG A 41 -13.85 -14.20 12.46
C ARG A 41 -15.23 -13.83 11.91
N LYS A 42 -15.86 -14.77 11.21
CA LYS A 42 -17.13 -14.57 10.48
C LYS A 42 -18.26 -14.07 11.37
N GLU A 43 -18.21 -14.41 12.66
CA GLU A 43 -19.17 -14.05 13.71
C GLU A 43 -19.29 -12.53 13.95
N THR A 44 -18.29 -11.74 13.55
CA THR A 44 -18.23 -10.27 13.70
C THR A 44 -18.18 -9.54 12.34
N SER A 45 -18.35 -10.28 11.23
CA SER A 45 -17.94 -9.83 9.89
C SER A 45 -19.02 -9.15 9.03
N GLU A 46 -20.08 -8.60 9.63
CA GLU A 46 -21.15 -7.96 8.84
C GLU A 46 -21.48 -6.53 9.25
N THR A 47 -20.91 -5.99 10.33
CA THR A 47 -21.12 -4.57 10.67
C THR A 47 -20.03 -3.67 10.05
N PRO A 48 -20.40 -2.67 9.23
CA PRO A 48 -19.44 -1.71 8.65
C PRO A 48 -18.70 -0.88 9.73
N GLU A 49 -19.23 -0.85 10.94
CA GLU A 49 -18.68 -0.19 12.12
C GLU A 49 -17.37 -0.84 12.61
N SER A 50 -17.28 -2.18 12.59
CA SER A 50 -16.09 -2.90 13.08
C SER A 50 -14.88 -2.69 12.16
N VAL A 51 -15.10 -2.68 10.84
CA VAL A 51 -14.05 -2.45 9.84
C VAL A 51 -13.57 -1.00 9.88
N SER A 52 -14.47 -0.04 10.06
CA SER A 52 -14.13 1.38 10.16
C SER A 52 -13.34 1.70 11.43
N ALA A 53 -13.72 1.12 12.58
CA ALA A 53 -12.96 1.25 13.83
C ALA A 53 -11.51 0.75 13.69
N ILE A 54 -11.32 -0.40 13.02
CA ILE A 54 -9.98 -0.97 12.79
C ILE A 54 -9.17 -0.09 11.83
N LYS A 55 -9.78 0.46 10.78
CA LYS A 55 -9.12 1.38 9.87
C LYS A 55 -8.66 2.67 10.57
N VAL A 56 -9.50 3.25 11.42
CA VAL A 56 -9.16 4.44 12.23
C VAL A 56 -8.03 4.13 13.21
N TYR A 57 -8.11 3.00 13.91
CA TYR A 57 -7.08 2.59 14.87
C TYR A 57 -5.71 2.41 14.22
N ILE A 58 -5.67 1.79 13.04
CA ILE A 58 -4.45 1.57 12.27
C ILE A 58 -3.90 2.90 11.75
N GLY A 59 -4.73 3.74 11.14
CA GLY A 59 -4.32 5.05 10.60
C GLY A 59 -3.76 5.98 11.68
N ASN A 60 -4.32 5.95 12.89
CA ASN A 60 -3.81 6.74 14.02
C ASN A 60 -2.49 6.22 14.59
N ARG A 61 -2.24 4.90 14.51
CA ARG A 61 -1.08 4.27 15.16
C ARG A 61 0.11 4.06 14.23
N LEU A 62 -0.13 3.90 12.92
CA LEU A 62 0.92 3.71 11.92
C LEU A 62 1.02 4.96 11.05
N ARG A 63 1.91 5.88 11.45
CA ARG A 63 2.25 7.04 10.62
C ARG A 63 2.82 6.54 9.27
N GLY A 64 2.10 6.80 8.19
CA GLY A 64 2.48 6.39 6.83
C GLY A 64 1.78 5.14 6.28
N ALA A 65 0.80 4.58 7.00
CA ALA A 65 -0.12 3.57 6.44
C ALA A 65 -1.31 4.28 5.76
N GLU A 66 -1.09 4.78 4.54
CA GLU A 66 -2.18 5.21 3.63
C GLU A 66 -2.46 4.16 2.56
#